data_AF-A0A1H9Y9W7-F1
#
_entry.id   AF-A0A1H9Y9W7-F1
#
_cell.length_a   1.000
_cell.length_b   1.000
_cell.length_c   1.000
_cell.angle_alpha   90.00
_cell.angle_beta   90.00
_cell.angle_gamma   90.00
#
_symmetry.space_group_name_H-M   'P 1'
#
loop_
_entity.id
_entity.type
_entity.pdbx_description
1 polymer ?
#
loop_
_entity_poly.entity_id
_entity_poly.type
_entity_poly.pdbx_seq_one_letter_code
_entity_poly.pdbx_strand_id
1 'polypeptide(L)'
;MALTMDMDARKAELLLRAALLDDASNVGERLAALSADIKVDDDGDAWITLDMDLWPEDKESPEVEAIAKLLWIEIDWSATDGTFPFAWPDLGAQSDKTTTYFKSVLDAYGGQRPSKETE
;
A
#
# COMPACT_ATOMS: atom_id res chain seq x y z
N MET A 1 -35.05 1.08 -9.21
CA MET A 1 -34.10 1.91 -9.98
C MET A 1 -32.76 1.22 -9.89
N ALA A 2 -32.20 0.77 -11.01
CA ALA A 2 -30.81 0.31 -11.03
C ALA A 2 -29.91 1.55 -11.06
N LEU A 3 -28.95 1.64 -10.14
CA LEU A 3 -27.91 2.66 -10.18
C LEU A 3 -26.98 2.33 -11.34
N THR A 4 -26.65 3.31 -12.18
CA THR A 4 -25.65 3.16 -13.24
C THR A 4 -24.28 3.36 -12.61
N MET A 5 -23.43 2.33 -12.68
CA MET A 5 -22.09 2.39 -12.11
C MET A 5 -21.14 3.06 -13.11
N ASP A 6 -20.74 4.29 -12.82
CA ASP A 6 -19.70 5.00 -13.55
C ASP A 6 -18.33 4.59 -12.98
N MET A 7 -17.69 3.60 -13.61
CA MET A 7 -16.39 3.07 -13.22
C MET A 7 -15.33 3.57 -14.19
N ASP A 8 -14.26 4.17 -13.65
CA ASP A 8 -13.08 4.60 -14.40
C ASP A 8 -11.82 3.99 -13.74
N ALA A 9 -10.70 4.00 -14.46
CA ALA A 9 -9.44 3.43 -13.98
C ALA A 9 -9.03 3.98 -12.60
N ARG A 10 -9.24 5.27 -12.33
CA ARG A 10 -8.89 5.87 -11.02
C ARG A 10 -9.77 5.35 -9.88
N LYS A 11 -11.06 5.10 -10.15
CA LYS A 11 -11.97 4.49 -9.16
C LYS A 11 -11.59 3.02 -8.91
N ALA A 12 -11.18 2.28 -9.94
CA ALA A 12 -10.67 0.92 -9.78
C ALA A 12 -9.37 0.90 -8.96
N GLU A 13 -8.41 1.78 -9.26
CA GLU A 13 -7.18 1.97 -8.48
C GLU A 13 -7.46 2.27 -7.00
N LEU A 14 -8.45 3.13 -6.72
CA LEU A 14 -8.85 3.45 -5.36
C LEU A 14 -9.44 2.25 -4.61
N LEU A 15 -10.24 1.42 -5.28
CA LEU A 15 -10.82 0.21 -4.70
C LEU A 15 -9.74 -0.84 -4.42
N LEU A 16 -8.80 -1.05 -5.34
CA LEU A 16 -7.67 -1.96 -5.16
C LEU A 16 -6.77 -1.48 -4.00
N ARG A 17 -6.52 -0.18 -3.89
CA ARG A 17 -5.76 0.40 -2.77
C ARG A 17 -6.48 0.23 -1.43
N ALA A 18 -7.80 0.39 -1.41
CA ALA A 18 -8.59 0.16 -0.20
C ALA A 18 -8.55 -1.31 0.23
N ALA A 19 -8.64 -2.24 -0.72
CA ALA A 19 -8.52 -3.66 -0.44
C ALA A 19 -7.13 -4.04 0.10
N LEU A 20 -6.05 -3.48 -0.45
CA LEU A 20 -4.70 -3.64 0.09
C LEU A 20 -4.60 -3.16 1.55
N LEU A 21 -5.31 -2.08 1.90
CA LEU A 21 -5.34 -1.57 3.27
C LEU A 21 -6.12 -2.47 4.22
N ASP A 22 -7.15 -3.15 3.74
CA ASP A 22 -7.92 -4.12 4.53
C ASP A 22 -7.08 -5.37 4.82
N ASP A 23 -6.25 -5.81 3.87
CA ASP A 23 -5.30 -6.93 4.03
C ASP A 23 -4.06 -6.58 4.89
N ALA A 24 -3.81 -5.29 5.12
CA ALA A 24 -2.67 -4.80 5.89
C ALA A 24 -2.85 -5.01 7.41
N SER A 25 -2.00 -5.85 7.98
CA SER A 25 -1.97 -6.27 9.37
C SER A 25 -1.13 -5.33 10.26
N ASN A 26 -0.15 -4.61 9.70
CA ASN A 26 0.72 -3.71 10.46
C ASN A 26 0.91 -2.35 9.77
N VAL A 27 1.58 -1.41 10.44
CA VAL A 27 1.80 -0.07 9.88
C VAL A 27 2.70 -0.09 8.64
N GLY A 28 3.69 -0.98 8.58
CA GLY A 28 4.55 -1.13 7.39
C GLY A 28 3.74 -1.51 6.16
N GLU A 29 2.91 -2.53 6.27
CA GLU A 29 2.02 -2.99 5.20
C GLU A 29 0.99 -1.93 4.81
N ARG A 30 0.46 -1.16 5.78
CA ARG A 30 -0.44 -0.04 5.46
C ARG A 30 0.28 1.05 4.68
N LEU A 31 1.54 1.34 5.03
CA LEU A 31 2.34 2.29 4.27
C LEU A 31 2.62 1.76 2.87
N ALA A 32 2.94 0.46 2.73
CA ALA A 32 3.12 -0.20 1.43
C ALA A 32 1.86 -0.09 0.56
N ALA A 33 0.69 -0.39 1.12
CA ALA A 33 -0.60 -0.29 0.45
C ALA A 33 -0.88 1.16 0.01
N LEU A 34 -0.61 2.14 0.87
CA LEU A 34 -0.79 3.56 0.54
C LEU A 34 0.15 4.03 -0.58
N SER A 35 1.38 3.54 -0.58
CA SER A 35 2.40 3.90 -1.56
C SER A 35 2.44 3.03 -2.80
N ALA A 36 1.63 1.97 -2.85
CA ALA A 36 1.57 1.04 -3.97
C ALA A 36 1.35 1.81 -5.29
N ASP A 37 2.21 1.54 -6.27
CA ASP A 37 2.00 2.00 -7.64
C ASP A 37 0.97 1.07 -8.26
N ILE A 38 -0.25 1.57 -8.43
CA ILE A 38 -1.38 0.83 -9.00
C ILE A 38 -1.73 1.54 -10.30
N LYS A 39 -1.65 0.81 -11.40
CA LYS A 39 -2.07 1.27 -12.73
C LYS A 39 -3.13 0.33 -13.24
N VAL A 40 -4.27 0.87 -13.61
CA VAL A 40 -5.35 0.12 -14.27
C VAL A 40 -5.49 0.64 -15.68
N ASP A 41 -5.49 -0.24 -16.66
CA ASP A 41 -5.82 0.13 -18.04
C ASP A 41 -7.31 -0.04 -18.34
N ASP A 42 -7.71 0.45 -19.51
CA ASP A 42 -9.08 0.31 -20.00
C ASP A 42 -9.36 -1.09 -20.60
N ASP A 43 -8.33 -1.91 -20.75
CA ASP A 43 -8.39 -3.24 -21.39
C ASP A 43 -8.62 -4.38 -20.38
N GLY A 44 -8.61 -4.07 -19.07
CA GLY A 44 -8.97 -4.99 -18.00
C GLY A 44 -7.78 -5.54 -17.23
N ASP A 45 -6.61 -4.90 -17.30
CA ASP A 45 -5.42 -5.31 -16.58
C ASP A 45 -5.04 -4.26 -15.52
N ALA A 46 -4.57 -4.74 -14.37
CA ALA A 46 -4.04 -3.93 -13.29
C ALA A 46 -2.62 -4.37 -12.92
N TRP A 47 -1.70 -3.42 -12.87
CA TRP A 47 -0.35 -3.62 -12.35
C TRP A 47 -0.27 -3.05 -10.94
N ILE A 48 0.09 -3.90 -9.97
CA ILE A 48 0.29 -3.50 -8.58
C ILE A 48 1.77 -3.73 -8.24
N THR A 49 2.49 -2.64 -7.98
CA THR A 49 3.86 -2.69 -7.47
C THR A 49 3.91 -2.36 -6.00
N LEU A 50 4.44 -3.28 -5.19
CA LEU A 50 4.62 -3.13 -3.75
C LEU A 50 6.12 -3.08 -3.38
N ASP A 51 6.43 -2.35 -2.32
CA ASP A 51 7.78 -2.31 -1.76
C ASP A 51 7.99 -3.54 -0.87
N MET A 52 8.95 -4.40 -1.26
CA MET A 52 9.21 -5.69 -0.59
C MET A 52 9.76 -5.53 0.84
N ASP A 53 10.31 -4.35 1.18
CA ASP A 53 10.76 -4.05 2.53
C ASP A 53 9.58 -3.79 3.49
N LEU A 54 8.40 -3.48 2.96
CA LEU A 54 7.20 -3.15 3.72
C LEU A 54 6.08 -4.18 3.58
N TRP A 55 6.00 -4.87 2.44
CA TRP A 55 5.04 -5.92 2.15
C TRP A 55 5.77 -7.23 1.82
N PRO A 56 5.62 -8.29 2.62
CA PRO A 56 6.31 -9.57 2.37
C PRO A 56 5.94 -10.15 0.99
N GLU A 57 6.93 -10.65 0.24
CA GLU A 57 6.69 -11.24 -1.10
C GLU A 57 5.79 -12.49 -1.06
N ASP A 58 5.75 -13.19 0.08
CA ASP A 58 4.91 -14.37 0.30
C ASP A 58 3.51 -14.03 0.82
N LYS A 59 3.21 -12.74 1.05
CA LYS A 59 1.93 -12.31 1.57
C LYS A 59 0.90 -12.11 0.46
N GLU A 60 -0.10 -13.00 0.47
CA GLU A 60 -1.28 -12.89 -0.38
C GLU A 60 -2.21 -11.75 0.06
N SER A 61 -2.96 -11.20 -0.91
CA SER A 61 -3.95 -10.13 -0.71
C SER A 61 -5.35 -10.60 -1.18
N PRO A 62 -6.07 -11.39 -0.38
CA PRO A 62 -7.33 -11.99 -0.79
C PRO A 62 -8.44 -10.96 -1.07
N GLU A 63 -8.46 -9.83 -0.36
CA GLU A 63 -9.45 -8.78 -0.61
C GLU A 63 -9.20 -8.08 -1.95
N VAL A 64 -7.92 -7.88 -2.30
CA VAL A 64 -7.53 -7.29 -3.59
C VAL A 64 -7.95 -8.19 -4.74
N GLU A 65 -7.72 -9.50 -4.62
CA GLU A 65 -8.20 -10.47 -5.59
C GLU A 65 -9.73 -10.50 -5.71
N ALA A 66 -10.45 -10.37 -4.59
CA ALA A 66 -11.91 -10.34 -4.59
C ALA A 66 -12.44 -9.13 -5.35
N ILE A 67 -11.86 -7.94 -5.13
CA ILE A 67 -12.20 -6.73 -5.86
C ILE A 67 -11.84 -6.85 -7.34
N ALA A 68 -10.67 -7.37 -7.70
CA ALA A 68 -10.31 -7.57 -9.10
C ALA A 68 -11.26 -8.50 -9.83
N LYS A 69 -11.69 -9.61 -9.19
CA LYS A 69 -12.74 -10.50 -9.72
C LYS A 69 -14.08 -9.79 -9.92
N LEU A 70 -14.46 -8.88 -9.02
CA LEU A 70 -15.68 -8.08 -9.13
C LEU A 70 -15.61 -7.02 -10.22
N LEU A 71 -14.41 -6.53 -10.51
CA LEU A 71 -14.15 -5.56 -11.57
C LEU A 71 -13.83 -6.22 -12.93
N TRP A 72 -13.72 -7.56 -12.96
CA TRP A 72 -13.28 -8.36 -14.11
C TRP A 72 -11.89 -7.94 -14.62
N ILE A 73 -10.98 -7.69 -13.68
CA ILE A 73 -9.61 -7.26 -13.95
C ILE A 73 -8.63 -8.38 -13.59
N GLU A 74 -7.60 -8.59 -14.40
CA GLU A 74 -6.46 -9.43 -14.03
C GLU A 74 -5.39 -8.58 -13.33
N ILE A 75 -4.81 -9.10 -12.24
CA ILE A 75 -3.75 -8.41 -11.50
C ILE A 75 -2.40 -9.02 -11.87
N ASP A 76 -1.49 -8.16 -12.30
CA ASP A 76 -0.07 -8.45 -12.40
C ASP A 76 0.65 -7.84 -11.18
N TRP A 77 1.36 -8.68 -10.45
CA TRP A 77 2.05 -8.31 -9.22
C TRP A 77 3.54 -8.12 -9.49
N SER A 78 4.06 -6.97 -9.08
CA SER A 78 5.49 -6.68 -9.09
C SER A 78 5.98 -6.19 -7.73
N ALA A 79 7.27 -6.40 -7.47
CA ALA A 79 7.95 -5.93 -6.28
C ALA A 79 9.03 -4.90 -6.66
N THR A 80 9.24 -3.92 -5.81
CA THR A 80 10.36 -2.97 -5.88
C THR A 80 11.10 -2.95 -4.55
N ASP A 81 12.39 -2.67 -4.57
CA ASP A 81 13.22 -2.43 -3.38
C ASP A 81 13.55 -0.93 -3.24
N GLY A 82 13.84 -0.48 -2.02
CA GLY A 82 14.58 0.76 -1.77
C GLY A 82 13.85 2.08 -2.10
N THR A 83 12.52 2.08 -2.25
CA THR A 83 11.78 3.30 -2.61
C THR A 83 11.24 4.08 -1.41
N PHE A 84 11.12 3.47 -0.23
CA PHE A 84 10.44 4.13 0.89
C PHE A 84 11.38 4.66 1.99
N PRO A 85 11.32 5.96 2.34
CA PRO A 85 12.17 6.58 3.39
C PRO A 85 11.84 6.11 4.82
N PHE A 86 11.00 5.09 4.94
CA PHE A 86 10.45 4.54 6.18
C PHE A 86 10.64 3.01 6.28
N ALA A 87 11.35 2.39 5.33
CA ALA A 87 11.73 0.98 5.33
C ALA A 87 12.81 0.70 6.39
N TRP A 88 12.50 0.96 7.68
CA TRP A 88 13.32 0.47 8.78
C TRP A 88 13.01 -1.01 9.02
N PRO A 89 14.04 -1.88 8.98
CA PRO A 89 13.86 -3.28 9.31
C PRO A 89 13.20 -3.42 10.69
N ASP A 90 12.19 -4.30 10.77
CA ASP A 90 11.49 -4.69 12.00
C ASP A 90 10.64 -3.63 12.71
N LEU A 91 10.70 -2.35 12.34
CA LEU A 91 9.97 -1.27 13.04
C LEU A 91 8.51 -1.17 12.63
N GLY A 92 8.22 -1.36 11.34
CA GLY A 92 6.86 -1.33 10.78
C GLY A 92 5.99 -2.50 11.24
N ALA A 93 6.62 -3.65 11.50
CA ALA A 93 5.97 -4.88 11.95
C ALA A 93 5.63 -4.89 13.45
N GLN A 94 6.26 -4.02 14.26
CA GLN A 94 6.10 -3.97 15.72
C GLN A 94 4.97 -3.04 16.19
N SER A 95 4.21 -2.44 15.27
CA SER A 95 3.22 -1.45 15.65
C SER A 95 1.95 -1.47 14.82
N ASP A 96 0.81 -1.44 15.52
CA ASP A 96 -0.51 -1.31 14.91
C ASP A 96 -0.93 0.16 14.74
N LYS A 97 -0.18 1.11 15.32
CA LYS A 97 -0.50 2.55 15.31
C LYS A 97 0.65 3.37 14.73
N THR A 98 0.34 4.20 13.75
CA THR A 98 1.30 5.10 13.09
C THR A 98 2.04 6.02 14.07
N THR A 99 1.38 6.44 15.16
CA THR A 99 2.02 7.25 16.22
C THR A 99 3.10 6.51 16.99
N THR A 100 2.93 5.20 17.19
CA THR A 100 3.91 4.39 17.91
C THR A 100 5.07 4.03 16.98
N TYR A 101 4.76 3.67 15.72
CA TYR A 101 5.76 3.54 14.66
C TYR A 101 6.63 4.81 14.54
N PHE A 102 6.03 5.99 14.39
CA PHE A 102 6.78 7.23 14.22
C PHE A 102 7.57 7.64 15.47
N LYS A 103 7.08 7.32 16.68
CA LYS A 103 7.86 7.51 17.92
C LYS A 103 9.11 6.64 17.92
N SER A 104 9.00 5.37 17.57
CA SER A 104 10.15 4.47 17.49
C SER A 104 11.15 4.92 16.41
N VAL A 105 10.67 5.47 15.28
CA VAL A 105 11.53 6.11 14.27
C VAL A 105 12.25 7.32 14.87
N LEU A 106 11.53 8.23 15.54
CA LEU A 106 12.16 9.39 16.20
C LEU A 106 13.18 8.97 17.25
N ASP A 107 12.90 7.92 18.03
CA ASP A 107 13.83 7.37 19.03
C ASP A 107 15.08 6.79 18.36
N ALA A 108 14.94 6.10 17.22
CA ALA A 108 16.08 5.61 16.42
C ALA A 108 16.95 6.76 15.88
N TYR A 109 16.34 7.91 15.56
CA TYR A 109 17.06 9.16 15.22
C TYR A 109 17.57 9.94 16.44
N GLY A 110 17.49 9.39 17.65
CA GLY A 110 17.93 10.08 18.86
C GLY A 110 17.10 11.31 19.21
N GLY A 111 15.82 11.35 18.84
CA GLY A 111 14.91 12.46 19.10
C GLY A 111 15.18 13.70 18.25
N GLN A 112 15.97 13.58 17.18
CA GLN A 112 16.15 14.66 16.22
C GLN A 112 14.78 15.04 15.63
N ARG A 113 14.46 16.35 15.66
CA ARG A 113 13.28 16.84 14.94
C ARG A 113 13.51 16.57 13.45
N PRO A 114 12.48 16.11 12.71
CA PRO A 114 12.52 16.10 11.25
C PRO A 114 12.96 17.49 10.81
N SER A 115 14.05 17.59 10.06
CA SER A 115 14.42 18.84 9.41
C SER A 115 13.24 19.23 8.53
N LYS A 116 12.60 20.36 8.86
CA LYS A 116 11.77 21.05 7.88
C LYS A 116 12.75 21.60 6.85
N GLU A 117 13.04 20.83 5.81
CA GLU A 117 13.57 21.45 4.61
C GLU A 117 12.53 22.48 4.16
N THR A 118 12.99 23.73 4.20
CA THR A 118 12.26 24.87 3.68
C THR A 118 12.79 25.03 2.27
N GLU A 119 12.11 24.43 1.29
CA GLU A 119 12.21 24.83 -0.11
C GLU A 119 10.86 24.66 -0.80
#